data_AF-A0A946JSK5-F1
#
_entry.id   AF-A0A946JSK5-F1
#
_cell.length_a   1.000
_cell.length_b   1.000
_cell.length_c   1.000
_cell.angle_alpha   90.00
_cell.angle_beta   90.00
_cell.angle_gamma   90.00
#
_symmetry.space_group_name_H-M   'P 1'
#
loop_
_entity.id
_entity.type
_entity.pdbx_description
1 polymer ?
#
loop_
_entity_poly.entity_id
_entity_poly.type
_entity_poly.pdbx_seq_one_letter_code
_entity_poly.pdbx_strand_id
1 'polypeptide(L)'
;MHKIILLFSLLAFSYSQQAEITNIQAAQRTDGSQIVDITYDLLPDPVFEFFEVTVKVSLDGGISYFPMQNVIGDLGDIIEPGTGKTLTWNFGQQYEGTYSNHIKIKIEGSSFAIVDNNSNQELPFEMVSVPSGEYTFGENDEIRAIDYDYEMMKYPVTDMDYVLFMMDKLAESNANGAIQCDTCMENCIVNWINQGSSFEEATELCYGNPDSDYGCGDTCSDVEGSFTVNLTESALAGYYPGDSNYPAGDYTYIDFNNSKISWNGEIFEVQEGNVNHPVTGVTYFGAWAFALHYGMAVPDQYEWEKAARGNTGYDYPWGNDISIAHANYIDFNGANYGLSIYSTSSVGSFNGSAYECIINENTNGTIGDVFINELHYDNYGSDVGEGFEIIGPSGTDLSYYYLQLYNGNNGSMYNEINLSGIIGPSNTIWFQTETNSFQNGAPDGLALCIGTSGLVQFLSYEGTMTAFDGCANGTTSTDIGVSEPGEIGESLQLTGLGTTYNEFQWIGPIASTYNQINQGQIYSSDALDCDPFITENSSSQFGSYDMAGNTWEIVKSNDDSYLIKGGAYNSLANDLKSWNHQSYTATTTSIGIGFRCLRVIDQSRSNKSSRRINRKHHSLDSQKKIDKSFKNK
;
A
#
# COMPACT_ATOMS: atom_id res chain seq x y z
N MET A 1 -65.75 30.75 -4.55
CA MET A 1 -64.63 31.10 -3.65
C MET A 1 -64.20 29.85 -2.92
N HIS A 2 -63.08 29.25 -3.31
CA HIS A 2 -62.34 28.28 -2.50
C HIS A 2 -60.85 28.58 -2.74
N LYS A 3 -60.15 28.88 -1.64
CA LYS A 3 -58.74 29.24 -1.59
C LYS A 3 -57.91 27.96 -1.59
N ILE A 4 -56.79 27.94 -2.31
CA ILE A 4 -55.66 27.05 -2.04
C ILE A 4 -54.41 27.91 -1.97
N ILE A 5 -53.72 27.78 -0.85
CA ILE A 5 -52.46 28.45 -0.49
C ILE A 5 -51.34 27.52 -0.98
N LEU A 6 -50.41 28.04 -1.78
CA LEU A 6 -49.17 27.35 -2.16
C LEU A 6 -48.01 28.00 -1.39
N LEU A 7 -47.36 27.15 -0.60
CA LEU A 7 -46.18 27.44 0.21
C LEU A 7 -44.96 27.63 -0.70
N PHE A 8 -44.20 28.71 -0.54
CA PHE A 8 -42.86 28.87 -1.12
C PHE A 8 -41.87 28.10 -0.24
N SER A 9 -41.27 27.03 -0.77
CA SER A 9 -40.03 26.47 -0.21
C SER A 9 -38.85 27.28 -0.75
N LEU A 10 -38.06 27.87 0.15
CA LEU A 10 -36.73 28.42 -0.17
C LEU A 10 -35.85 27.29 -0.71
N LEU A 11 -35.47 27.39 -1.98
CA LEU A 11 -34.29 26.70 -2.51
C LEU A 11 -33.07 27.46 -2.01
N ALA A 12 -32.32 26.88 -1.08
CA ALA A 12 -30.94 27.27 -0.86
C ALA A 12 -30.13 26.77 -2.06
N PHE A 13 -29.66 27.68 -2.90
CA PHE A 13 -28.62 27.38 -3.87
C PHE A 13 -27.31 27.25 -3.09
N SER A 14 -26.86 26.02 -2.88
CA SER A 14 -25.47 25.74 -2.55
C SER A 14 -24.65 26.04 -3.81
N TYR A 15 -23.88 27.12 -3.82
CA TYR A 15 -22.80 27.26 -4.80
C TYR A 15 -21.73 26.24 -4.40
N SER A 16 -21.77 25.05 -5.00
CA SER A 16 -20.61 24.18 -5.08
C SER A 16 -19.77 24.72 -6.23
N GLN A 17 -18.69 25.44 -5.94
CA GLN A 17 -17.64 25.57 -6.94
C GLN A 17 -16.88 24.24 -6.88
N GLN A 18 -17.02 23.42 -7.92
CA GLN A 18 -16.25 22.19 -8.07
C GLN A 18 -14.85 22.59 -8.59
N ALA A 19 -13.78 21.99 -8.06
CA ALA A 19 -12.46 22.08 -8.69
C ALA A 19 -12.59 21.87 -10.20
N GLU A 20 -12.11 22.82 -11.00
CA GLU A 20 -12.32 22.82 -12.45
C GLU A 20 -10.97 22.67 -13.15
N ILE A 21 -10.88 21.66 -14.02
CA ILE A 21 -9.77 21.52 -14.96
C ILE A 21 -10.11 22.36 -16.18
N THR A 22 -9.25 23.33 -16.47
CA THR A 22 -9.44 24.29 -17.56
C THR A 22 -8.20 24.38 -18.44
N ASN A 23 -8.30 25.14 -19.54
CA ASN A 23 -7.18 25.45 -20.44
C ASN A 23 -6.42 24.22 -20.96
N ILE A 24 -7.12 23.09 -21.15
CA ILE A 24 -6.54 21.87 -21.73
C ILE A 24 -6.08 22.16 -23.16
N GLN A 25 -4.78 22.03 -23.41
CA GLN A 25 -4.17 22.10 -24.74
C GLN A 25 -3.38 20.82 -24.98
N ALA A 26 -3.34 20.37 -26.22
CA ALA A 26 -2.56 19.21 -26.61
C ALA A 26 -1.87 19.49 -27.95
N ALA A 27 -0.58 19.17 -28.05
CA ALA A 27 0.22 19.37 -29.24
C ALA A 27 1.08 18.12 -29.50
N GLN A 28 0.91 17.51 -30.66
CA GLN A 28 1.82 16.46 -31.11
C GLN A 28 3.15 17.09 -31.54
N ARG A 29 4.26 16.54 -31.09
CA ARG A 29 5.60 16.96 -31.49
C ARG A 29 5.83 16.67 -32.98
N THR A 30 6.54 17.58 -33.65
CA THR A 30 6.81 17.50 -35.10
C THR A 30 8.16 16.88 -35.44
N ASP A 31 8.85 16.32 -34.45
CA ASP A 31 10.17 15.67 -34.57
C ASP A 31 10.09 14.20 -35.02
N GLY A 32 8.87 13.67 -35.19
CA GLY A 32 8.63 12.28 -35.59
C GLY A 32 8.51 11.30 -34.42
N SER A 33 8.68 11.76 -33.17
CA SER A 33 8.53 10.94 -31.95
C SER A 33 7.11 10.43 -31.71
N GLN A 34 6.12 11.04 -32.36
CA GLN A 34 4.68 10.78 -32.15
C GLN A 34 4.19 11.13 -30.73
N ILE A 35 5.02 11.74 -29.88
CA ILE A 35 4.68 12.21 -28.54
C ILE A 35 3.70 13.38 -28.62
N VAL A 36 2.76 13.42 -27.68
CA VAL A 36 1.80 14.52 -27.50
C VAL A 36 2.05 15.18 -26.15
N ASP A 37 2.40 16.46 -26.17
CA ASP A 37 2.50 17.30 -24.98
C ASP A 37 1.12 17.89 -24.67
N ILE A 38 0.66 17.71 -23.44
CA ILE A 38 -0.64 18.17 -22.96
C ILE A 38 -0.40 19.13 -21.80
N THR A 39 -1.09 20.27 -21.79
CA THR A 39 -1.06 21.20 -20.66
C THR A 39 -2.46 21.49 -20.16
N TYR A 40 -2.62 21.69 -18.87
CA TYR A 40 -3.89 22.06 -18.26
C TYR A 40 -3.69 22.97 -17.04
N ASP A 41 -4.76 23.66 -16.63
CA ASP A 41 -4.81 24.40 -15.39
C ASP A 41 -5.76 23.69 -14.43
N LEU A 42 -5.33 23.45 -13.20
CA LEU A 42 -6.15 22.93 -12.12
C LEU A 42 -6.48 24.08 -11.16
N LEU A 43 -7.73 24.52 -11.16
CA LEU A 43 -8.15 25.62 -10.29
C LEU A 43 -8.30 25.14 -8.83
N PRO A 44 -7.89 25.96 -7.85
CA PRO A 44 -8.00 25.60 -6.45
C PRO A 44 -9.45 25.49 -5.99
N ASP A 45 -9.69 24.55 -5.10
CA ASP A 45 -10.96 24.39 -4.39
C ASP A 45 -10.83 24.97 -2.97
N PRO A 46 -11.88 25.60 -2.41
CA PRO A 46 -11.83 26.15 -1.06
C PRO A 46 -11.72 25.09 0.06
N VAL A 47 -11.98 23.81 -0.22
CA VAL A 47 -11.97 22.71 0.75
C VAL A 47 -10.79 21.76 0.56
N PHE A 48 -10.31 21.60 -0.67
CA PHE A 48 -9.31 20.59 -1.03
C PHE A 48 -7.96 21.19 -1.41
N GLU A 49 -6.92 20.70 -0.76
CA GLU A 49 -5.54 21.10 -1.05
C GLU A 49 -4.89 20.25 -2.16
N PHE A 50 -5.36 19.00 -2.35
CA PHE A 50 -4.80 18.06 -3.31
C PHE A 50 -5.88 17.28 -4.08
N PHE A 51 -5.53 16.83 -5.30
CA PHE A 51 -6.42 16.10 -6.21
C PHE A 51 -5.73 14.88 -6.80
N GLU A 52 -6.46 13.79 -7.00
CA GLU A 52 -6.11 12.73 -7.93
C GLU A 52 -6.44 13.19 -9.35
N VAL A 53 -5.47 13.12 -10.28
CA VAL A 53 -5.67 13.43 -11.69
C VAL A 53 -5.54 12.17 -12.53
N THR A 54 -6.58 11.83 -13.27
CA THR A 54 -6.59 10.71 -14.22
C THR A 54 -6.86 11.18 -15.65
N VAL A 55 -6.42 10.41 -16.65
CA VAL A 55 -6.53 10.78 -18.06
C VAL A 55 -7.07 9.68 -18.95
N LYS A 56 -7.93 10.08 -19.89
CA LYS A 56 -8.56 9.20 -20.88
C LYS A 56 -8.52 9.81 -22.27
N VAL A 57 -8.40 8.95 -23.28
CA VAL A 57 -8.44 9.34 -24.69
C VAL A 57 -9.57 8.66 -25.43
N SER A 58 -10.14 9.40 -26.37
CA SER A 58 -11.09 8.93 -27.35
C SER A 58 -10.50 9.10 -28.75
N LEU A 59 -10.62 8.07 -29.59
CA LEU A 59 -10.23 8.12 -31.00
C LEU A 59 -11.41 8.37 -31.94
N ASP A 60 -12.64 8.36 -31.42
CA ASP A 60 -13.91 8.36 -32.15
C ASP A 60 -14.73 9.65 -31.97
N GLY A 61 -14.07 10.76 -31.62
CA GLY A 61 -14.72 12.07 -31.48
C GLY A 61 -15.41 12.29 -30.14
N GLY A 62 -15.11 11.46 -29.14
CA GLY A 62 -15.66 11.54 -27.78
C GLY A 62 -16.86 10.64 -27.53
N ILE A 63 -17.09 9.63 -28.37
CA ILE A 63 -18.18 8.66 -28.17
C ILE A 63 -17.77 7.63 -27.12
N SER A 64 -16.54 7.11 -27.21
CA SER A 64 -15.94 6.20 -26.23
C SER A 64 -14.59 6.74 -25.74
N TYR A 65 -14.27 6.46 -24.47
CA TYR A 65 -13.03 6.88 -23.82
C TYR A 65 -12.34 5.68 -23.19
N PHE A 66 -11.03 5.60 -23.38
CA PHE A 66 -10.16 4.56 -22.82
C PHE A 66 -9.04 5.22 -22.00
N PRO A 67 -8.50 4.56 -20.96
CA PRO A 67 -7.35 5.08 -20.23
C PRO A 67 -6.17 5.37 -21.16
N MET A 68 -5.49 6.51 -20.96
CA MET A 68 -4.19 6.70 -21.61
C MET A 68 -3.12 5.91 -20.87
N GLN A 69 -2.20 5.33 -21.62
CA GLN A 69 -1.05 4.57 -21.13
C GLN A 69 0.23 5.29 -21.54
N ASN A 70 1.32 5.13 -20.80
CA ASN A 70 2.59 5.82 -21.05
C ASN A 70 2.44 7.35 -21.05
N VAL A 71 1.75 7.88 -20.04
CA VAL A 71 1.62 9.30 -19.76
C VAL A 71 2.40 9.62 -18.49
N ILE A 72 3.26 10.63 -18.55
CA ILE A 72 4.06 11.12 -17.41
C ILE A 72 3.80 12.61 -17.18
N GLY A 73 4.07 13.12 -15.98
CA GLY A 73 3.92 14.54 -15.62
C GLY A 73 3.02 14.73 -14.40
N ASP A 74 2.25 15.81 -14.37
CA ASP A 74 1.27 16.13 -13.32
C ASP A 74 0.04 15.21 -13.39
N LEU A 75 0.23 13.91 -13.11
CA LEU A 75 -0.74 12.81 -13.18
C LEU A 75 -0.69 11.95 -11.92
N GLY A 76 -1.82 11.41 -11.47
CA GLY A 76 -1.91 10.54 -10.29
C GLY A 76 -2.40 11.29 -9.04
N ASP A 77 -2.14 10.73 -7.87
CA ASP A 77 -2.56 11.30 -6.59
C ASP A 77 -1.72 12.53 -6.20
N ILE A 78 -2.27 13.38 -5.32
CA ILE A 78 -1.56 14.50 -4.68
C ILE A 78 -1.12 15.61 -5.66
N ILE A 79 -1.97 15.96 -6.63
CA ILE A 79 -1.74 17.10 -7.50
C ILE A 79 -2.28 18.37 -6.86
N GLU A 80 -1.38 19.28 -6.48
CA GLU A 80 -1.74 20.62 -6.02
C GLU A 80 -2.36 21.47 -7.14
N PRO A 81 -3.37 22.30 -6.85
CA PRO A 81 -3.87 23.30 -7.78
C PRO A 81 -2.77 24.21 -8.33
N GLY A 82 -2.87 24.56 -9.61
CA GLY A 82 -1.90 25.43 -10.26
C GLY A 82 -2.13 25.54 -11.76
N THR A 83 -1.51 26.56 -12.37
CA THR A 83 -1.56 26.79 -13.82
C THR A 83 -0.36 26.15 -14.52
N GLY A 84 -0.54 25.69 -15.75
CA GLY A 84 0.54 25.18 -16.59
C GLY A 84 1.02 23.79 -16.20
N LYS A 85 0.14 22.97 -15.62
CA LYS A 85 0.39 21.55 -15.38
C LYS A 85 0.65 20.85 -16.71
N THR A 86 1.56 19.89 -16.73
CA THR A 86 2.06 19.26 -17.96
C THR A 86 1.93 17.75 -17.90
N LEU A 87 1.53 17.15 -19.03
CA LEU A 87 1.55 15.72 -19.26
C LEU A 87 2.25 15.46 -20.60
N THR A 88 3.10 14.43 -20.63
CA THR A 88 3.73 13.95 -21.86
C THR A 88 3.20 12.56 -22.16
N TRP A 89 2.51 12.40 -23.29
CA TRP A 89 1.90 11.14 -23.69
C TRP A 89 2.57 10.55 -24.93
N ASN A 90 3.07 9.32 -24.83
CA ASN A 90 3.58 8.59 -25.99
C ASN A 90 2.45 7.92 -26.78
N PHE A 91 1.75 8.71 -27.62
CA PHE A 91 0.67 8.21 -28.47
C PHE A 91 1.15 7.10 -29.42
N GLY A 92 2.35 7.24 -30.00
CA GLY A 92 2.87 6.29 -30.98
C GLY A 92 3.12 4.90 -30.41
N GLN A 93 3.54 4.82 -29.15
CA GLN A 93 3.74 3.56 -28.44
C GLN A 93 2.40 2.89 -28.07
N GLN A 94 1.40 3.67 -27.64
CA GLN A 94 0.09 3.12 -27.27
C GLN A 94 -0.77 2.74 -28.49
N TYR A 95 -0.68 3.49 -29.59
CA TYR A 95 -1.51 3.34 -30.78
C TYR A 95 -0.67 3.29 -32.07
N GLU A 96 0.31 2.39 -32.11
CA GLU A 96 1.23 2.24 -33.24
C GLU A 96 0.48 2.12 -34.59
N GLY A 97 0.96 2.87 -35.60
CA GLY A 97 0.37 2.87 -36.95
C GLY A 97 -1.03 3.47 -37.06
N THR A 98 -1.56 4.06 -36.00
CA THR A 98 -2.91 4.64 -35.96
C THR A 98 -2.88 6.13 -36.28
N TYR A 99 -3.79 6.57 -37.16
CA TYR A 99 -4.02 7.98 -37.44
C TYR A 99 -5.50 8.33 -37.21
N SER A 100 -5.78 9.33 -36.37
CA SER A 100 -7.12 9.87 -36.19
C SER A 100 -7.08 11.38 -36.08
N ASN A 101 -8.00 12.06 -36.79
CA ASN A 101 -8.28 13.48 -36.65
C ASN A 101 -9.47 13.77 -35.70
N HIS A 102 -9.97 12.75 -35.02
CA HIS A 102 -11.10 12.84 -34.07
C HIS A 102 -10.66 12.60 -32.63
N ILE A 103 -9.36 12.74 -32.33
CA ILE A 103 -8.84 12.52 -30.99
C ILE A 103 -9.43 13.54 -30.01
N LYS A 104 -9.94 13.04 -28.88
CA LYS A 104 -10.37 13.86 -27.74
C LYS A 104 -9.68 13.37 -26.48
N ILE A 105 -9.12 14.30 -25.71
CA ILE A 105 -8.51 14.04 -24.41
C ILE A 105 -9.50 14.48 -23.33
N LYS A 106 -9.65 13.66 -22.31
CA LYS A 106 -10.35 13.99 -21.08
C LYS A 106 -9.38 13.84 -19.91
N ILE A 107 -9.36 14.86 -19.07
CA ILE A 107 -8.64 14.87 -17.79
C ILE A 107 -9.71 14.96 -16.70
N GLU A 108 -9.62 14.11 -15.69
CA GLU A 108 -10.57 14.02 -14.59
C GLU A 108 -9.82 14.26 -13.28
N GLY A 109 -10.32 15.16 -12.43
CA GLY A 109 -9.78 15.45 -11.11
C GLY A 109 -10.75 15.00 -10.03
N SER A 110 -10.29 14.14 -9.11
CA SER A 110 -11.04 13.68 -7.92
C SER A 110 -10.39 14.23 -6.65
N SER A 111 -11.19 14.57 -5.64
CA SER A 111 -10.73 14.82 -4.27
C SER A 111 -11.83 14.45 -3.29
N PHE A 112 -11.48 14.12 -2.05
CA PHE A 112 -12.41 13.63 -1.02
C PHE A 112 -12.32 14.49 0.24
N ALA A 113 -13.47 14.98 0.74
CA ALA A 113 -13.55 15.83 1.94
C ALA A 113 -13.95 15.05 3.15
N ILE A 114 -13.25 15.34 4.24
CA ILE A 114 -13.73 15.05 5.57
C ILE A 114 -14.43 16.32 6.06
N VAL A 115 -15.73 16.20 6.37
CA VAL A 115 -16.51 17.25 7.04
C VAL A 115 -16.42 17.05 8.55
N ASP A 116 -16.14 18.15 9.26
CA ASP A 116 -15.79 18.28 10.67
C ASP A 116 -16.86 17.81 11.71
N ASN A 117 -16.33 17.25 12.81
CA ASN A 117 -16.80 17.07 14.20
C ASN A 117 -18.29 17.20 14.54
N ASN A 118 -19.09 16.18 14.21
CA ASN A 118 -20.25 15.78 15.01
C ASN A 118 -20.53 14.29 14.76
N SER A 119 -21.30 13.65 15.65
CA SER A 119 -21.63 12.21 15.74
C SER A 119 -22.26 11.52 14.50
N ASN A 120 -22.12 12.10 13.31
CA ASN A 120 -22.42 11.55 11.99
C ASN A 120 -21.16 11.56 11.10
N GLN A 121 -19.97 11.30 11.65
CA GLN A 121 -18.73 11.20 10.87
C GLN A 121 -18.92 10.11 9.79
N GLU A 122 -18.95 10.53 8.52
CA GLU A 122 -18.73 9.60 7.41
C GLU A 122 -17.29 9.10 7.58
N LEU A 123 -17.17 7.81 7.86
CA LEU A 123 -15.88 7.17 8.01
C LEU A 123 -15.21 7.12 6.63
N PRO A 124 -13.88 7.35 6.53
CA PRO A 124 -13.19 7.33 5.25
C PRO A 124 -13.11 5.92 4.62
N PHE A 125 -13.60 4.90 5.32
CA PHE A 125 -13.59 3.50 4.91
C PHE A 125 -15.01 2.91 4.84
N GLU A 126 -15.17 1.93 3.94
CA GLU A 126 -16.42 1.20 3.78
C GLU A 126 -16.72 0.33 5.00
N MET A 127 -17.97 0.36 5.47
CA MET A 127 -18.47 -0.41 6.60
C MET A 127 -19.55 -1.40 6.14
N VAL A 128 -19.61 -2.58 6.76
CA VAL A 128 -20.68 -3.56 6.57
C VAL A 128 -21.46 -3.79 7.86
N SER A 129 -22.78 -3.82 7.76
CA SER A 129 -23.65 -4.05 8.93
C SER A 129 -23.74 -5.54 9.27
N VAL A 130 -23.46 -5.88 10.52
CA VAL A 130 -23.64 -7.21 11.08
C VAL A 130 -24.80 -7.18 12.09
N PRO A 131 -25.92 -7.86 11.78
CA PRO A 131 -27.09 -7.82 12.64
C PRO A 131 -26.88 -8.64 13.92
N SER A 132 -27.52 -8.20 15.00
CA SER A 132 -27.77 -8.98 16.21
C SER A 132 -28.43 -10.33 15.89
N GLY A 133 -28.15 -11.33 16.72
CA GLY A 133 -28.67 -12.69 16.54
C GLY A 133 -27.64 -13.77 16.82
N GLU A 134 -28.12 -15.00 16.68
CA GLU A 134 -27.32 -16.22 16.80
C GLU A 134 -26.26 -16.31 15.70
N TYR A 135 -25.17 -17.04 15.92
CA TYR A 135 -24.09 -17.35 14.98
C TYR A 135 -23.31 -18.61 15.41
N THR A 136 -22.57 -19.21 14.50
CA THR A 136 -21.71 -20.38 14.76
C THR A 136 -20.32 -19.94 15.18
N PHE A 137 -19.80 -20.49 16.28
CA PHE A 137 -18.51 -20.12 16.87
C PHE A 137 -17.62 -21.34 17.15
N GLY A 138 -16.34 -21.21 16.84
CA GLY A 138 -15.32 -22.22 17.08
C GLY A 138 -15.37 -23.41 16.11
N GLU A 139 -14.40 -24.30 16.24
CA GLU A 139 -14.25 -25.52 15.41
C GLU A 139 -15.46 -26.46 15.48
N ASN A 140 -16.18 -26.44 16.61
CA ASN A 140 -17.31 -27.33 16.87
C ASN A 140 -18.67 -26.70 16.55
N ASP A 141 -18.68 -25.51 15.90
CA ASP A 141 -19.88 -24.77 15.53
C ASP A 141 -20.85 -24.54 16.72
N GLU A 142 -20.32 -24.11 17.86
CA GLU A 142 -21.14 -23.74 19.01
C GLU A 142 -22.07 -22.58 18.64
N ILE A 143 -23.36 -22.70 18.96
CA ILE A 143 -24.32 -21.61 18.75
C ILE A 143 -24.15 -20.58 19.86
N ARG A 144 -23.74 -19.36 19.47
CA ARG A 144 -23.63 -18.18 20.34
C ARG A 144 -24.53 -17.08 19.80
N ALA A 145 -24.72 -16.01 20.57
CA ALA A 145 -25.50 -14.86 20.13
C ALA A 145 -24.83 -13.55 20.57
N ILE A 146 -24.90 -12.54 19.70
CA ILE A 146 -24.59 -11.14 20.00
C ILE A 146 -25.91 -10.38 19.91
N ASP A 147 -26.28 -9.64 20.95
CA ASP A 147 -27.61 -9.03 21.12
C ASP A 147 -27.71 -7.57 20.63
N TYR A 148 -26.64 -7.05 20.03
CA TYR A 148 -26.59 -5.74 19.38
C TYR A 148 -26.17 -5.85 17.92
N ASP A 149 -26.59 -4.88 17.12
CA ASP A 149 -26.10 -4.69 15.76
C ASP A 149 -24.79 -3.90 15.82
N TYR A 150 -23.86 -4.19 14.93
CA TYR A 150 -22.64 -3.41 14.78
C TYR A 150 -22.28 -3.28 13.31
N GLU A 151 -21.41 -2.35 12.99
CA GLU A 151 -20.76 -2.25 11.68
C GLU A 151 -19.29 -2.60 11.83
N MET A 152 -18.76 -3.38 10.88
CA MET A 152 -17.34 -3.71 10.81
C MET A 152 -16.77 -3.17 9.51
N MET A 153 -15.50 -2.77 9.51
CA MET A 153 -14.82 -2.40 8.28
C MET A 153 -14.90 -3.54 7.26
N LYS A 154 -15.28 -3.17 6.03
CA LYS A 154 -15.39 -4.09 4.90
C LYS A 154 -14.04 -4.73 4.56
N TYR A 155 -12.98 -3.93 4.64
CA TYR A 155 -11.60 -4.30 4.38
C TYR A 155 -10.74 -4.03 5.63
N PRO A 156 -9.57 -4.66 5.79
CA PRO A 156 -8.61 -4.27 6.82
C PRO A 156 -8.10 -2.84 6.57
N VAL A 157 -7.57 -2.22 7.63
CA VAL A 157 -6.96 -0.88 7.55
C VAL A 157 -5.79 -0.91 6.57
N THR A 158 -5.74 0.02 5.62
CA THR A 158 -4.67 0.09 4.64
C THR A 158 -3.44 0.87 5.13
N ASP A 159 -2.29 0.70 4.46
CA ASP A 159 -1.10 1.53 4.72
C ASP A 159 -1.43 3.03 4.58
N MET A 160 -2.23 3.42 3.58
CA MET A 160 -2.67 4.81 3.41
C MET A 160 -3.57 5.29 4.56
N ASP A 161 -4.57 4.49 4.97
CA ASP A 161 -5.44 4.83 6.11
C ASP A 161 -4.62 5.10 7.37
N TYR A 162 -3.59 4.27 7.60
CA TYR A 162 -2.73 4.39 8.77
C TYR A 162 -1.80 5.59 8.70
N VAL A 163 -1.24 5.91 7.52
CA VAL A 163 -0.45 7.14 7.30
C VAL A 163 -1.28 8.38 7.63
N LEU A 164 -2.52 8.47 7.15
CA LEU A 164 -3.41 9.60 7.44
C LEU A 164 -3.64 9.76 8.95
N PHE A 165 -3.90 8.63 9.65
CA PHE A 165 -4.00 8.63 11.11
C PHE A 165 -2.70 9.13 11.79
N MET A 166 -1.52 8.70 11.34
CA MET A 166 -0.25 9.13 11.93
C MET A 166 0.02 10.62 11.69
N MET A 167 -0.34 11.14 10.52
CA MET A 167 -0.22 12.56 10.20
C MET A 167 -1.10 13.41 11.12
N ASP A 168 -2.36 13.01 11.34
CA ASP A 168 -3.25 13.68 12.29
C ASP A 168 -2.65 13.70 13.70
N LYS A 169 -2.14 12.56 14.18
CA LYS A 169 -1.51 12.47 15.52
C LYS A 169 -0.26 13.34 15.66
N LEU A 170 0.54 13.49 14.60
CA LEU A 170 1.68 14.41 14.61
C LEU A 170 1.22 15.88 14.62
N ALA A 171 0.18 16.22 13.87
CA ALA A 171 -0.38 17.56 13.86
C ALA A 171 -0.93 17.96 15.23
N GLU A 172 -1.68 17.06 15.88
CA GLU A 172 -2.19 17.23 17.26
C GLU A 172 -1.04 17.47 18.26
N SER A 173 0.02 16.65 18.19
CA SER A 173 1.21 16.79 19.04
C SER A 173 1.93 18.13 18.87
N ASN A 174 1.96 18.67 17.64
CA ASN A 174 2.59 19.96 17.34
C ASN A 174 1.74 21.17 17.74
N ALA A 175 0.42 20.99 17.94
CA ALA A 175 -0.52 22.05 18.30
C ALA A 175 -0.61 22.34 19.82
N ASN A 176 0.31 21.78 20.63
CA ASN A 176 0.40 21.80 22.10
C ASN A 176 0.59 23.20 22.78
N GLY A 177 0.11 24.28 22.15
CA GLY A 177 -0.06 25.58 22.78
C GLY A 177 -1.48 25.89 23.30
N ALA A 178 -2.51 25.10 22.93
CA ALA A 178 -3.91 25.48 23.22
C ALA A 178 -4.94 24.34 23.46
N ILE A 179 -4.59 23.06 23.29
CA ILE A 179 -5.56 21.94 23.27
C ILE A 179 -5.50 21.10 24.57
N GLN A 180 -5.64 21.74 25.74
CA GLN A 180 -5.48 21.04 27.03
C GLN A 180 -6.81 20.67 27.71
N CYS A 181 -7.97 21.07 27.14
CA CYS A 181 -9.28 20.77 27.73
C CYS A 181 -10.11 19.72 26.96
N ASP A 182 -9.81 19.42 25.69
CA ASP A 182 -10.53 18.39 24.92
C ASP A 182 -10.09 16.95 25.29
N THR A 183 -8.81 16.76 25.65
CA THR A 183 -8.20 15.46 25.96
C THR A 183 -8.65 14.85 27.30
N CYS A 184 -9.13 15.66 28.26
CA CYS A 184 -9.74 15.14 29.48
C CYS A 184 -11.14 14.56 29.21
N MET A 185 -11.84 15.11 28.21
CA MET A 185 -13.14 14.63 27.76
C MET A 185 -12.98 13.29 27.04
N GLU A 186 -11.99 13.16 26.16
CA GLU A 186 -11.68 11.91 25.46
C GLU A 186 -11.35 10.77 26.43
N ASN A 187 -10.46 10.98 27.41
CA ASN A 187 -10.14 9.95 28.41
C ASN A 187 -11.35 9.56 29.28
N CYS A 188 -12.23 10.51 29.60
CA CYS A 188 -13.47 10.22 30.31
C CYS A 188 -14.43 9.37 29.44
N ILE A 189 -14.60 9.76 28.17
CA ILE A 189 -15.48 9.06 27.22
C ILE A 189 -14.97 7.61 27.02
N VAL A 190 -13.67 7.43 26.82
CA VAL A 190 -13.03 6.12 26.64
C VAL A 190 -13.24 5.20 27.83
N ASN A 191 -13.12 5.72 29.06
CA ASN A 191 -13.34 4.91 30.26
C ASN A 191 -14.77 4.36 30.35
N TRP A 192 -15.76 5.14 29.91
CA TRP A 192 -17.15 4.70 29.88
C TRP A 192 -17.44 3.75 28.72
N ILE A 193 -16.84 3.97 27.55
CA ILE A 193 -16.92 3.06 26.41
C ILE A 193 -16.34 1.67 26.78
N ASN A 194 -15.18 1.63 27.43
CA ASN A 194 -14.56 0.38 27.90
C ASN A 194 -15.39 -0.35 28.97
N GLN A 195 -16.32 0.36 29.62
CA GLN A 195 -17.28 -0.23 30.57
C GLN A 195 -18.62 -0.59 29.91
N GLY A 196 -18.70 -0.53 28.58
CA GLY A 196 -19.87 -0.91 27.80
C GLY A 196 -20.88 0.22 27.55
N SER A 197 -20.51 1.47 27.78
CA SER A 197 -21.37 2.63 27.46
C SER A 197 -21.28 2.98 25.98
N SER A 198 -22.37 3.45 25.39
CA SER A 198 -22.31 4.02 24.04
C SER A 198 -21.51 5.34 24.03
N PHE A 199 -21.01 5.77 22.87
CA PHE A 199 -20.32 7.06 22.75
C PHE A 199 -21.19 8.24 23.24
N GLU A 200 -22.49 8.25 22.92
CA GLU A 200 -23.43 9.29 23.36
C GLU A 200 -23.62 9.27 24.89
N GLU A 201 -23.75 8.08 25.52
CA GLU A 201 -23.86 7.93 26.98
C GLU A 201 -22.56 8.34 27.69
N ALA A 202 -21.43 7.91 27.16
CA ALA A 202 -20.10 8.27 27.66
C ALA A 202 -19.89 9.78 27.60
N THR A 203 -20.29 10.43 26.50
CA THR A 203 -20.23 11.89 26.34
C THR A 203 -21.12 12.59 27.36
N GLU A 204 -22.35 12.13 27.59
CA GLU A 204 -23.28 12.72 28.57
C GLU A 204 -22.81 12.55 30.03
N LEU A 205 -22.13 11.44 30.34
CA LEU A 205 -21.56 11.17 31.66
C LEU A 205 -20.33 12.03 31.95
N CYS A 206 -19.60 12.44 30.91
CA CYS A 206 -18.46 13.34 31.00
C CYS A 206 -18.90 14.81 31.01
N TYR A 207 -19.97 15.16 30.29
CA TYR A 207 -20.60 16.48 30.35
C TYR A 207 -21.57 16.61 31.53
N GLY A 208 -21.10 17.04 32.70
CA GLY A 208 -21.97 17.65 33.73
C GLY A 208 -21.88 17.15 35.17
N ASN A 209 -20.75 16.56 35.61
CA ASN A 209 -20.57 16.21 37.02
C ASN A 209 -19.20 16.67 37.57
N PRO A 210 -19.14 17.80 38.30
CA PRO A 210 -17.90 18.29 38.91
C PRO A 210 -17.47 17.51 40.17
N ASP A 211 -18.25 16.52 40.64
CA ASP A 211 -18.05 15.81 41.92
C ASP A 211 -17.83 14.28 41.78
N SER A 212 -17.66 13.73 40.57
CA SER A 212 -17.19 12.34 40.43
C SER A 212 -15.66 12.30 40.41
N ASP A 213 -15.05 11.25 41.00
CA ASP A 213 -13.60 10.94 40.95
C ASP A 213 -13.02 10.86 39.51
N TYR A 214 -13.86 11.04 38.48
CA TYR A 214 -13.56 10.91 37.05
C TYR A 214 -14.19 12.02 36.18
N GLY A 215 -14.69 13.12 36.77
CA GLY A 215 -15.29 14.24 36.04
C GLY A 215 -14.25 15.29 35.62
N CYS A 216 -14.33 15.79 34.39
CA CYS A 216 -13.59 16.98 33.96
C CYS A 216 -14.25 18.24 34.56
N GLY A 217 -13.78 18.69 35.71
CA GLY A 217 -14.22 19.96 36.30
C GLY A 217 -13.77 21.18 35.48
N ASP A 218 -14.44 22.32 35.67
CA ASP A 218 -14.23 23.62 34.98
C ASP A 218 -12.82 24.27 35.14
N THR A 219 -11.82 23.56 35.66
CA THR A 219 -10.46 24.07 35.83
C THR A 219 -9.44 23.03 35.40
N CYS A 220 -9.05 23.08 34.13
CA CYS A 220 -7.88 22.39 33.57
C CYS A 220 -6.61 22.91 34.28
N SER A 221 -6.15 22.21 35.33
CA SER A 221 -4.84 22.43 35.94
C SER A 221 -4.19 21.08 36.23
N ASP A 222 -3.05 20.86 35.58
CA ASP A 222 -2.00 19.88 35.90
C ASP A 222 -2.40 18.40 35.84
N VAL A 223 -2.62 17.88 34.62
CA VAL A 223 -2.33 16.48 34.32
C VAL A 223 -0.98 16.45 33.60
N GLU A 224 0.08 16.03 34.29
CA GLU A 224 1.34 15.64 33.67
C GLU A 224 1.07 14.39 32.80
N GLY A 225 0.82 14.63 31.52
CA GLY A 225 0.48 13.62 30.51
C GLY A 225 0.42 14.27 29.15
N SER A 226 1.58 14.71 28.66
CA SER A 226 1.77 15.27 27.33
C SER A 226 1.32 14.24 26.27
N PHE A 227 0.30 14.56 25.46
CA PHE A 227 -0.10 13.79 24.26
C PHE A 227 0.90 13.97 23.11
N THR A 228 2.18 13.82 23.43
CA THR A 228 3.27 13.81 22.47
C THR A 228 3.42 12.40 21.93
N VAL A 229 3.18 12.22 20.64
CA VAL A 229 3.69 11.04 19.95
C VAL A 229 5.22 11.15 19.82
N ASN A 230 5.89 10.02 19.95
CA ASN A 230 7.34 9.91 19.79
C ASN A 230 7.61 9.23 18.44
N LEU A 231 8.09 10.03 17.49
CA LEU A 231 8.46 9.57 16.16
C LEU A 231 9.98 9.43 16.07
N THR A 232 10.42 8.25 15.63
CA THR A 232 11.82 7.96 15.31
C THR A 232 11.90 7.45 13.86
N GLU A 233 13.12 7.30 13.33
CA GLU A 233 13.34 6.67 12.02
C GLU A 233 12.81 5.23 11.95
N SER A 234 12.60 4.57 13.08
CA SER A 234 12.21 3.15 13.14
C SER A 234 10.80 2.89 13.65
N ALA A 235 10.12 3.87 14.27
CA ALA A 235 8.81 3.65 14.87
C ALA A 235 8.06 4.95 15.15
N LEU A 236 6.74 4.83 15.29
CA LEU A 236 5.89 5.80 15.97
C LEU A 236 5.36 5.17 17.26
N ALA A 237 5.44 5.89 18.38
CA ALA A 237 4.89 5.50 19.67
C ALA A 237 4.02 6.61 20.25
N GLY A 238 3.09 6.24 21.12
CA GLY A 238 2.24 7.21 21.83
C GLY A 238 1.69 6.65 23.13
N TYR A 239 1.01 7.50 23.88
CA TYR A 239 0.49 7.15 25.18
C TYR A 239 -0.67 6.14 25.09
N TYR A 240 -0.64 5.15 25.97
CA TYR A 240 -1.74 4.24 26.26
C TYR A 240 -2.17 4.43 27.72
N PRO A 241 -3.47 4.61 28.02
CA PRO A 241 -3.95 4.84 29.38
C PRO A 241 -3.83 3.63 30.31
N GLY A 242 -3.51 2.46 29.76
CA GLY A 242 -3.38 1.22 30.51
C GLY A 242 -4.71 0.47 30.66
N ASP A 243 -4.60 -0.81 30.99
CA ASP A 243 -5.69 -1.72 31.29
C ASP A 243 -5.26 -2.74 32.39
N SER A 244 -6.04 -3.81 32.54
CA SER A 244 -5.79 -4.90 33.50
C SER A 244 -4.46 -5.64 33.25
N ASN A 245 -3.96 -5.63 32.01
CA ASN A 245 -2.81 -6.40 31.54
C ASN A 245 -1.57 -5.54 31.30
N TYR A 246 -1.75 -4.28 30.90
CA TYR A 246 -0.68 -3.34 30.56
C TYR A 246 -0.83 -2.03 31.34
N PRO A 247 0.20 -1.55 32.05
CA PRO A 247 0.13 -0.28 32.75
C PRO A 247 0.02 0.91 31.78
N ALA A 248 -0.38 2.06 32.30
CA ALA A 248 -0.32 3.30 31.54
C ALA A 248 1.13 3.64 31.15
N GLY A 249 1.36 4.13 29.93
CA GLY A 249 2.69 4.51 29.46
C GLY A 249 2.77 4.66 27.94
N ASP A 250 3.96 4.95 27.44
CA ASP A 250 4.20 5.05 26.00
C ASP A 250 4.43 3.66 25.40
N TYR A 251 3.67 3.36 24.34
CA TYR A 251 3.77 2.11 23.61
C TYR A 251 3.96 2.38 22.13
N THR A 252 4.73 1.53 21.47
CA THR A 252 4.89 1.54 20.01
C THR A 252 3.53 1.32 19.37
N TYR A 253 3.13 2.20 18.45
CA TYR A 253 1.96 2.06 17.60
C TYR A 253 2.31 1.25 16.35
N ILE A 254 3.41 1.61 15.69
CA ILE A 254 3.94 0.94 14.50
C ILE A 254 5.48 0.89 14.53
N ASP A 255 6.03 -0.21 14.06
CA ASP A 255 7.45 -0.43 13.82
C ASP A 255 7.72 -0.48 12.31
N PHE A 256 8.42 0.54 11.80
CA PHE A 256 8.67 0.70 10.37
C PHE A 256 9.54 -0.42 9.79
N ASN A 257 10.33 -1.12 10.60
CA ASN A 257 11.11 -2.28 10.12
C ASN A 257 10.25 -3.47 9.71
N ASN A 258 9.02 -3.52 10.21
CA ASN A 258 8.05 -4.58 9.94
C ASN A 258 6.85 -4.08 9.13
N SER A 259 6.95 -2.88 8.54
CA SER A 259 5.89 -2.21 7.81
C SER A 259 6.30 -1.92 6.36
N LYS A 260 5.31 -1.58 5.53
CA LYS A 260 5.50 -0.97 4.21
C LYS A 260 5.59 0.55 4.28
N ILE A 261 5.37 1.12 5.46
CA ILE A 261 5.49 2.54 5.74
C ILE A 261 6.88 2.82 6.34
N SER A 262 7.56 3.83 5.82
CA SER A 262 8.82 4.36 6.35
C SER A 262 8.72 5.85 6.68
N TRP A 263 9.66 6.33 7.50
CA TRP A 263 9.83 7.74 7.83
C TRP A 263 11.23 8.20 7.43
N ASN A 264 11.33 9.20 6.55
CA ASN A 264 12.61 9.69 6.04
C ASN A 264 13.16 10.92 6.80
N GLY A 265 12.45 11.38 7.83
CA GLY A 265 12.77 12.60 8.58
C GLY A 265 11.89 13.81 8.25
N GLU A 266 11.18 13.77 7.12
CA GLU A 266 10.32 14.86 6.63
C GLU A 266 8.89 14.39 6.35
N ILE A 267 8.74 13.24 5.70
CA ILE A 267 7.45 12.67 5.29
C ILE A 267 7.36 11.17 5.60
N PHE A 268 6.12 10.69 5.73
CA PHE A 268 5.84 9.26 5.65
C PHE A 268 5.84 8.83 4.19
N GLU A 269 6.50 7.71 3.91
CA GLU A 269 6.57 7.11 2.58
C GLU A 269 5.95 5.72 2.66
N VAL A 270 5.11 5.37 1.70
CA VAL A 270 4.62 4.00 1.52
C VAL A 270 5.38 3.38 0.37
N GLN A 271 5.87 2.15 0.53
CA GLN A 271 6.52 1.41 -0.54
C GLN A 271 5.62 1.41 -1.79
N GLU A 272 6.18 1.81 -2.95
CA GLU A 272 5.43 1.93 -4.21
C GLU A 272 4.53 0.72 -4.47
N GLY A 273 3.28 0.99 -4.85
CA GLY A 273 2.25 -0.03 -5.09
C GLY A 273 1.52 -0.55 -3.84
N ASN A 274 1.93 -0.21 -2.61
CA ASN A 274 1.33 -0.76 -1.38
C ASN A 274 0.31 0.15 -0.68
N VAL A 275 -0.04 1.31 -1.25
CA VAL A 275 -0.97 2.27 -0.60
C VAL A 275 -2.31 1.65 -0.20
N ASN A 276 -2.83 0.71 -0.99
CA ASN A 276 -4.09 0.00 -0.76
C ASN A 276 -3.90 -1.40 -0.16
N HIS A 277 -2.73 -1.70 0.40
CA HIS A 277 -2.46 -2.97 1.05
C HIS A 277 -2.77 -2.87 2.55
N PRO A 278 -3.15 -3.98 3.23
CA PRO A 278 -3.32 -3.98 4.66
C PRO A 278 -2.07 -3.49 5.38
N VAL A 279 -2.24 -2.59 6.35
CA VAL A 279 -1.14 -2.09 7.17
C VAL A 279 -0.49 -3.23 7.96
N THR A 280 0.84 -3.19 8.02
CA THR A 280 1.66 -4.18 8.74
C THR A 280 2.65 -3.50 9.68
N GLY A 281 3.24 -4.27 10.60
CA GLY A 281 4.18 -3.73 11.60
C GLY A 281 3.50 -2.99 12.76
N VAL A 282 2.17 -3.06 12.84
CA VAL A 282 1.37 -2.43 13.89
C VAL A 282 1.25 -3.31 15.13
N THR A 283 1.11 -2.67 16.29
CA THR A 283 0.82 -3.33 17.57
C THR A 283 -0.67 -3.26 17.90
N TYR A 284 -1.10 -3.94 18.97
CA TYR A 284 -2.44 -3.70 19.53
C TYR A 284 -2.65 -2.23 19.92
N PHE A 285 -1.62 -1.57 20.46
CA PHE A 285 -1.72 -0.17 20.88
C PHE A 285 -1.90 0.76 19.69
N GLY A 286 -1.24 0.47 18.57
CA GLY A 286 -1.46 1.18 17.30
C GLY A 286 -2.85 0.96 16.74
N ALA A 287 -3.36 -0.28 16.77
CA ALA A 287 -4.71 -0.61 16.35
C ALA A 287 -5.77 0.05 17.24
N TRP A 288 -5.56 0.08 18.56
CA TRP A 288 -6.41 0.76 19.52
C TRP A 288 -6.43 2.27 19.30
N ALA A 289 -5.26 2.89 19.11
CA ALA A 289 -5.17 4.34 18.90
C ALA A 289 -5.86 4.75 17.59
N PHE A 290 -5.68 3.96 16.51
CA PHE A 290 -6.40 4.15 15.26
C PHE A 290 -7.92 4.01 15.45
N ALA A 291 -8.37 2.94 16.10
CA ALA A 291 -9.79 2.71 16.33
C ALA A 291 -10.40 3.89 17.11
N LEU A 292 -9.72 4.34 18.16
CA LEU A 292 -10.17 5.45 18.99
C LEU A 292 -10.24 6.78 18.20
N HIS A 293 -9.25 7.05 17.34
CA HIS A 293 -9.22 8.25 16.49
C HIS A 293 -10.50 8.42 15.66
N TYR A 294 -11.07 7.31 15.21
CA TYR A 294 -12.28 7.27 14.39
C TYR A 294 -13.55 6.91 15.18
N GLY A 295 -13.51 6.92 16.52
CA GLY A 295 -14.66 6.59 17.36
C GLY A 295 -15.12 5.13 17.26
N MET A 296 -14.19 4.22 16.98
CA MET A 296 -14.40 2.79 16.80
C MET A 296 -13.69 1.96 17.88
N ALA A 297 -13.81 0.65 17.78
CA ALA A 297 -13.11 -0.32 18.61
C ALA A 297 -12.39 -1.39 17.77
N VAL A 298 -11.35 -1.98 18.37
CA VAL A 298 -10.77 -3.25 17.88
C VAL A 298 -11.75 -4.37 18.23
N PRO A 299 -12.14 -5.24 17.27
CA PRO A 299 -13.10 -6.31 17.52
C PRO A 299 -12.65 -7.28 18.62
N ASP A 300 -13.61 -7.86 19.32
CA ASP A 300 -13.36 -9.11 20.04
C ASP A 300 -13.45 -10.34 19.10
N GLN A 301 -13.01 -11.50 19.58
CA GLN A 301 -13.02 -12.74 18.81
C GLN A 301 -14.41 -13.21 18.39
N TYR A 302 -15.46 -12.81 19.12
CA TYR A 302 -16.85 -13.20 18.88
C TYR A 302 -17.47 -12.34 17.80
N GLU A 303 -17.28 -11.03 17.87
CA GLU A 303 -17.65 -10.07 16.84
C GLU A 303 -16.95 -10.41 15.54
N TRP A 304 -15.63 -10.60 15.58
CA TRP A 304 -14.84 -10.94 14.40
C TRP A 304 -15.34 -12.23 13.72
N GLU A 305 -15.52 -13.32 14.48
CA GLU A 305 -15.94 -14.59 13.89
C GLU A 305 -17.39 -14.56 13.40
N LYS A 306 -18.28 -13.83 14.09
CA LYS A 306 -19.63 -13.60 13.60
C LYS A 306 -19.58 -12.87 12.26
N ALA A 307 -18.83 -11.78 12.14
CA ALA A 307 -18.68 -11.05 10.88
C ALA A 307 -18.08 -11.91 9.76
N ALA A 308 -17.18 -12.85 10.10
CA ALA A 308 -16.53 -13.75 9.15
C ALA A 308 -17.50 -14.81 8.59
N ARG A 309 -18.21 -15.56 9.44
CA ARG A 309 -18.94 -16.77 8.98
C ARG A 309 -20.43 -16.80 9.33
N GLY A 310 -20.94 -15.87 10.14
CA GLY A 310 -22.34 -15.85 10.58
C GLY A 310 -22.82 -17.21 11.11
N ASN A 311 -23.91 -17.75 10.55
CA ASN A 311 -24.56 -18.97 11.04
C ASN A 311 -24.31 -20.17 10.12
N THR A 312 -23.27 -20.08 9.30
CA THR A 312 -23.06 -21.03 8.20
C THR A 312 -22.37 -22.31 8.63
N GLY A 313 -21.58 -22.26 9.71
CA GLY A 313 -20.66 -23.36 10.05
C GLY A 313 -19.53 -23.53 9.02
N TYR A 314 -19.25 -22.54 8.18
CA TYR A 314 -18.19 -22.64 7.17
C TYR A 314 -16.78 -22.52 7.75
N ASP A 315 -15.83 -23.29 7.21
CA ASP A 315 -14.42 -23.18 7.60
C ASP A 315 -13.83 -21.80 7.26
N TYR A 316 -14.17 -21.25 6.10
CA TYR A 316 -13.74 -19.92 5.62
C TYR A 316 -14.94 -18.97 5.49
N PRO A 317 -14.73 -17.65 5.39
CA PRO A 317 -15.82 -16.67 5.30
C PRO A 317 -16.84 -16.93 4.18
N TRP A 318 -16.37 -17.52 3.07
CA TRP A 318 -17.14 -17.80 1.87
C TRP A 318 -17.63 -19.26 1.76
N GLY A 319 -17.08 -20.21 2.53
CA GLY A 319 -17.36 -21.64 2.33
C GLY A 319 -16.39 -22.59 3.00
N ASN A 320 -16.50 -23.88 2.68
CA ASN A 320 -15.65 -24.94 3.25
C ASN A 320 -14.39 -25.23 2.43
N ASP A 321 -14.35 -24.76 1.20
CA ASP A 321 -13.25 -25.00 0.28
C ASP A 321 -12.41 -23.73 0.13
N ILE A 322 -11.10 -23.90 0.04
CA ILE A 322 -10.15 -22.83 -0.26
C ILE A 322 -9.34 -23.19 -1.49
N SER A 323 -9.04 -22.18 -2.27
CA SER A 323 -8.09 -22.23 -3.37
C SER A 323 -7.37 -20.89 -3.41
N ILE A 324 -6.32 -20.83 -4.22
CA ILE A 324 -5.54 -19.62 -4.47
C ILE A 324 -6.43 -18.45 -4.94
N ALA A 325 -7.53 -18.73 -5.65
CA ALA A 325 -8.48 -17.73 -6.12
C ALA A 325 -9.33 -17.11 -5.01
N HIS A 326 -9.28 -17.64 -3.77
CA HIS A 326 -10.13 -17.15 -2.69
C HIS A 326 -9.42 -16.18 -1.73
N ALA A 327 -8.13 -16.37 -1.50
CA ALA A 327 -7.36 -15.59 -0.53
C ALA A 327 -5.87 -15.64 -0.86
N ASN A 328 -5.10 -14.72 -0.28
CA ASN A 328 -3.65 -14.71 -0.36
C ASN A 328 -3.07 -15.48 0.84
N TYR A 329 -2.39 -16.61 0.58
CA TYR A 329 -1.82 -17.53 1.59
C TYR A 329 -0.76 -18.46 0.96
N ILE A 330 -0.04 -19.25 1.79
CA ILE A 330 0.94 -20.24 1.30
C ILE A 330 0.26 -21.61 1.13
N ASP A 331 0.44 -22.22 -0.05
CA ASP A 331 -0.04 -23.58 -0.33
C ASP A 331 0.85 -24.66 0.33
N PHE A 332 0.34 -25.90 0.45
CA PHE A 332 1.05 -27.01 1.09
C PHE A 332 2.36 -27.45 0.38
N ASN A 333 2.60 -26.97 -0.85
CA ASN A 333 3.82 -27.25 -1.60
C ASN A 333 4.86 -26.12 -1.47
N GLY A 334 4.56 -25.06 -0.72
CA GLY A 334 5.40 -23.86 -0.66
C GLY A 334 5.45 -23.09 -1.99
N ALA A 335 4.53 -23.39 -2.91
CA ALA A 335 4.40 -22.69 -4.16
C ALA A 335 3.48 -21.48 -3.92
N ASN A 336 4.03 -20.29 -4.08
CA ASN A 336 3.28 -19.06 -3.95
C ASN A 336 2.40 -18.90 -5.18
N TYR A 337 1.09 -18.98 -5.01
CA TYR A 337 0.12 -18.72 -6.05
C TYR A 337 -0.90 -17.74 -5.46
N GLY A 338 -0.87 -16.49 -5.92
CA GLY A 338 -1.71 -15.42 -5.41
C GLY A 338 -1.35 -14.07 -6.02
N LEU A 339 -2.17 -13.05 -5.77
CA LEU A 339 -1.99 -11.68 -6.28
C LEU A 339 -0.84 -10.90 -5.64
N SER A 340 -0.06 -11.52 -4.76
CA SER A 340 1.18 -10.96 -4.24
C SER A 340 1.99 -12.09 -3.63
N ILE A 341 3.17 -12.35 -4.19
CA ILE A 341 4.06 -13.42 -3.75
C ILE A 341 4.98 -12.81 -2.69
N TYR A 342 5.02 -13.40 -1.49
CA TYR A 342 5.79 -12.92 -0.32
C TYR A 342 5.37 -11.59 0.31
N SER A 343 4.22 -11.05 -0.08
CA SER A 343 3.64 -9.85 0.51
C SER A 343 2.11 -9.93 0.54
N THR A 344 1.47 -8.95 1.16
CA THR A 344 0.03 -8.75 1.10
C THR A 344 -0.41 -8.40 -0.33
N SER A 345 -1.67 -8.69 -0.69
CA SER A 345 -2.31 -8.11 -1.88
C SER A 345 -3.05 -6.84 -1.48
N SER A 346 -3.44 -6.02 -2.46
CA SER A 346 -4.37 -4.91 -2.21
C SER A 346 -5.66 -5.43 -1.60
N VAL A 347 -6.24 -4.68 -0.68
CA VAL A 347 -7.51 -5.03 -0.03
C VAL A 347 -8.62 -5.21 -1.07
N GLY A 348 -9.52 -6.16 -0.84
CA GLY A 348 -10.66 -6.42 -1.71
C GLY A 348 -10.29 -7.03 -3.06
N SER A 349 -9.08 -7.54 -3.22
CA SER A 349 -8.64 -8.14 -4.48
C SER A 349 -9.42 -9.41 -4.83
N PHE A 350 -9.83 -10.20 -3.82
CA PHE A 350 -10.60 -11.44 -3.99
C PHE A 350 -12.11 -11.18 -4.15
N ASN A 351 -12.47 -10.51 -5.23
CA ASN A 351 -13.82 -9.97 -5.50
C ASN A 351 -14.50 -10.54 -6.76
N GLY A 352 -13.95 -11.58 -7.37
CA GLY A 352 -14.48 -12.15 -8.61
C GLY A 352 -13.86 -11.56 -9.90
N SER A 353 -12.89 -10.66 -9.78
CA SER A 353 -12.25 -10.00 -10.92
C SER A 353 -11.10 -10.81 -11.50
N ALA A 354 -10.81 -10.56 -12.77
CA ALA A 354 -9.62 -11.05 -13.46
C ALA A 354 -8.49 -10.01 -13.35
N TYR A 355 -7.32 -10.46 -12.92
CA TYR A 355 -6.10 -9.67 -12.84
C TYR A 355 -5.07 -10.20 -13.83
N GLU A 356 -4.21 -9.31 -14.35
CA GLU A 356 -3.07 -9.71 -15.16
C GLU A 356 -2.13 -10.61 -14.32
N CYS A 357 -1.49 -11.60 -14.94
CA CYS A 357 -0.72 -12.58 -14.20
C CYS A 357 0.45 -11.92 -13.46
N ILE A 358 0.71 -12.36 -12.23
CA ILE A 358 1.90 -11.97 -11.48
C ILE A 358 2.96 -13.03 -11.73
N ILE A 359 4.11 -12.59 -12.22
CA ILE A 359 5.23 -13.45 -12.56
C ILE A 359 5.78 -14.08 -11.28
N ASN A 360 5.90 -15.40 -11.26
CA ASN A 360 6.59 -16.13 -10.19
C ASN A 360 8.08 -15.72 -10.17
N GLU A 361 8.52 -14.97 -9.17
CA GLU A 361 9.96 -14.79 -8.89
C GLU A 361 10.65 -16.08 -8.39
N ASN A 362 9.89 -17.18 -8.23
CA ASN A 362 10.33 -18.41 -7.58
C ASN A 362 10.59 -19.60 -8.50
N THR A 363 10.40 -19.47 -9.80
CA THR A 363 10.96 -20.45 -10.71
C THR A 363 12.45 -20.15 -10.77
N ASN A 364 13.26 -20.83 -9.96
CA ASN A 364 14.72 -20.83 -10.06
C ASN A 364 15.12 -21.33 -11.46
N GLY A 365 15.06 -20.45 -12.45
CA GLY A 365 15.74 -20.63 -13.71
C GLY A 365 17.22 -20.69 -13.39
N THR A 366 17.86 -21.80 -13.76
CA THR A 366 19.32 -21.83 -13.68
C THR A 366 19.83 -20.95 -14.83
N ILE A 367 20.59 -19.91 -14.52
CA ILE A 367 21.28 -19.12 -15.56
C ILE A 367 22.13 -20.08 -16.36
N GLY A 368 21.81 -20.27 -17.64
CA GLY A 368 22.36 -21.34 -18.46
C GLY A 368 23.76 -21.02 -18.99
N ASP A 369 24.00 -19.75 -19.32
CA ASP A 369 25.17 -19.28 -20.06
C ASP A 369 25.86 -18.10 -19.38
N VAL A 370 27.13 -17.88 -19.73
CA VAL A 370 27.91 -16.70 -19.30
C VAL A 370 27.80 -15.62 -20.38
N PHE A 371 27.42 -14.39 -20.02
CA PHE A 371 27.30 -13.27 -20.96
C PHE A 371 27.50 -11.91 -20.28
N ILE A 372 27.61 -10.85 -21.09
CA ILE A 372 27.74 -9.46 -20.64
C ILE A 372 26.36 -8.97 -20.19
N ASN A 373 26.26 -8.49 -18.94
CA ASN A 373 25.00 -8.16 -18.27
C ASN A 373 24.73 -6.66 -18.09
N GLU A 374 25.80 -5.90 -17.90
CA GLU A 374 25.77 -4.46 -17.66
C GLU A 374 27.04 -3.84 -18.27
N LEU A 375 26.95 -2.63 -18.79
CA LEU A 375 28.04 -1.93 -19.46
C LEU A 375 28.00 -0.44 -19.12
N HIS A 376 29.14 0.12 -18.74
CA HIS A 376 29.36 1.54 -18.62
C HIS A 376 30.61 1.94 -19.43
N TYR A 377 30.41 2.69 -20.51
CA TYR A 377 31.44 3.13 -21.46
C TYR A 377 31.57 4.65 -21.60
N ASP A 378 30.57 5.46 -21.25
CA ASP A 378 30.60 6.92 -21.45
C ASP A 378 29.83 7.70 -20.36
N ASN A 379 30.32 8.90 -20.00
CA ASN A 379 29.64 9.81 -19.08
C ASN A 379 29.41 11.19 -19.72
N TYR A 380 28.47 11.96 -19.15
CA TYR A 380 28.45 13.40 -19.41
C TYR A 380 29.75 14.04 -18.89
N GLY A 381 30.68 14.33 -19.80
CA GLY A 381 31.90 15.07 -19.50
C GLY A 381 33.18 14.24 -19.57
N SER A 382 33.61 13.67 -18.44
CA SER A 382 34.83 12.84 -18.38
C SER A 382 34.46 11.43 -17.99
N ASP A 383 34.96 10.46 -18.74
CA ASP A 383 34.63 9.04 -18.60
C ASP A 383 35.22 8.50 -17.29
N VAL A 384 34.39 8.30 -16.29
CA VAL A 384 34.77 7.88 -14.94
C VAL A 384 33.92 6.71 -14.48
N GLY A 385 34.58 5.64 -14.05
CA GLY A 385 33.90 4.46 -13.53
C GLY A 385 33.52 3.43 -14.60
N GLU A 386 34.04 3.56 -15.82
CA GLU A 386 33.84 2.59 -16.89
C GLU A 386 34.09 1.15 -16.43
N GLY A 387 33.34 0.23 -17.04
CA GLY A 387 33.44 -1.18 -16.76
C GLY A 387 32.31 -1.97 -17.39
N PHE A 388 32.28 -3.25 -17.06
CA PHE A 388 31.26 -4.18 -17.53
C PHE A 388 30.99 -5.25 -16.49
N GLU A 389 29.79 -5.79 -16.50
CA GLU A 389 29.39 -6.90 -15.66
C GLU A 389 29.28 -8.18 -16.46
N ILE A 390 29.77 -9.27 -15.87
CA ILE A 390 29.53 -10.61 -16.37
C ILE A 390 28.55 -11.30 -15.46
N ILE A 391 27.55 -11.93 -16.08
CA ILE A 391 26.65 -12.85 -15.39
C ILE A 391 26.91 -14.29 -15.84
N GLY A 392 26.63 -15.24 -14.96
CA GLY A 392 26.64 -16.65 -15.27
C GLY A 392 26.26 -17.53 -14.08
N PRO A 393 26.35 -18.86 -14.22
CA PRO A 393 26.10 -19.77 -13.11
C PRO A 393 27.07 -19.50 -11.93
N SER A 394 26.54 -19.44 -10.70
CA SER A 394 27.37 -19.41 -9.48
C SER A 394 28.38 -20.56 -9.48
N GLY A 395 29.63 -20.26 -9.15
CA GLY A 395 30.74 -21.22 -9.21
C GLY A 395 31.49 -21.26 -10.54
N THR A 396 31.07 -20.49 -11.55
CA THR A 396 31.80 -20.38 -12.82
C THR A 396 33.14 -19.68 -12.62
N ASP A 397 34.24 -20.33 -13.03
CA ASP A 397 35.58 -19.77 -13.01
C ASP A 397 35.84 -18.92 -14.27
N LEU A 398 36.00 -17.61 -14.09
CA LEU A 398 36.21 -16.66 -15.16
C LEU A 398 37.66 -16.57 -15.64
N SER A 399 38.61 -17.30 -15.04
CA SER A 399 40.01 -17.31 -15.50
C SER A 399 40.20 -17.89 -16.92
N TYR A 400 39.18 -18.54 -17.47
CA TYR A 400 39.14 -19.02 -18.85
C TYR A 400 38.53 -18.00 -19.82
N TYR A 401 38.01 -16.89 -19.31
CA TYR A 401 37.32 -15.86 -20.07
C TYR A 401 38.16 -14.58 -20.18
N TYR A 402 37.94 -13.84 -21.25
CA TYR A 402 38.56 -12.54 -21.50
C TYR A 402 37.63 -11.69 -22.36
N LEU A 403 37.74 -10.37 -22.23
CA LEU A 403 37.02 -9.39 -23.04
C LEU A 403 37.97 -8.77 -24.07
N GLN A 404 37.57 -8.69 -25.34
CA GLN A 404 38.30 -7.95 -26.36
C GLN A 404 37.51 -6.73 -26.81
N LEU A 405 38.17 -5.58 -26.89
CA LEU A 405 37.55 -4.32 -27.31
C LEU A 405 37.88 -4.04 -28.78
N TYR A 406 36.89 -3.59 -29.55
CA TYR A 406 36.94 -3.42 -30.99
C TYR A 406 36.62 -2.00 -31.40
N ASN A 407 37.42 -1.49 -32.34
CA ASN A 407 37.21 -0.18 -32.95
C ASN A 407 36.29 -0.33 -34.17
N GLY A 408 35.12 0.31 -34.19
CA GLY A 408 34.18 0.12 -35.29
C GLY A 408 34.50 0.87 -36.58
N ASN A 409 35.53 1.74 -36.61
CA ASN A 409 35.99 2.31 -37.90
C ASN A 409 36.66 1.27 -38.80
N ASN A 410 37.34 0.28 -38.22
CA ASN A 410 38.11 -0.71 -38.98
C ASN A 410 37.85 -2.17 -38.54
N GLY A 411 37.08 -2.39 -37.49
CA GLY A 411 36.80 -3.71 -36.93
C GLY A 411 37.99 -4.36 -36.22
N SER A 412 39.10 -3.66 -36.01
CA SER A 412 40.28 -4.23 -35.33
C SER A 412 40.14 -4.18 -33.82
N MET A 413 40.58 -5.25 -33.17
CA MET A 413 40.77 -5.31 -31.73
C MET A 413 41.88 -4.32 -31.31
N TYR A 414 41.60 -3.51 -30.28
CA TYR A 414 42.57 -2.55 -29.75
C TYR A 414 42.98 -2.84 -28.30
N ASN A 415 42.21 -3.66 -27.57
CA ASN A 415 42.54 -4.05 -26.21
C ASN A 415 42.00 -5.44 -25.84
N GLU A 416 42.63 -6.07 -24.86
CA GLU A 416 42.23 -7.36 -24.28
C GLU A 416 42.32 -7.31 -22.75
N ILE A 417 41.24 -7.68 -22.09
CA ILE A 417 41.09 -7.70 -20.63
C ILE A 417 40.90 -9.15 -20.19
N ASN A 418 41.90 -9.72 -19.52
CA ASN A 418 41.78 -11.06 -18.96
C ASN A 418 40.88 -11.03 -17.72
N LEU A 419 39.87 -11.89 -17.68
CA LEU A 419 38.99 -11.99 -16.52
C LEU A 419 39.61 -12.91 -15.47
N SER A 420 39.17 -12.74 -14.23
CA SER A 420 39.54 -13.61 -13.13
C SER A 420 38.45 -13.59 -12.06
N GLY A 421 38.50 -14.56 -11.15
CA GLY A 421 37.49 -14.71 -10.09
C GLY A 421 36.50 -15.83 -10.39
N ILE A 422 35.67 -16.12 -9.38
CA ILE A 422 34.60 -17.11 -9.46
C ILE A 422 33.29 -16.37 -9.25
N ILE A 423 32.33 -16.58 -10.13
CA ILE A 423 30.99 -15.98 -10.00
C ILE A 423 30.36 -16.43 -8.68
N GLY A 424 29.95 -15.45 -7.87
CA GLY A 424 29.39 -15.66 -6.53
C GLY A 424 27.90 -16.01 -6.53
N PRO A 425 27.27 -16.05 -5.35
CA PRO A 425 25.85 -16.37 -5.20
C PRO A 425 24.91 -15.32 -5.80
N SER A 426 25.38 -14.09 -6.05
CA SER A 426 24.63 -13.05 -6.78
C SER A 426 24.57 -13.30 -8.30
N ASN A 427 25.23 -14.36 -8.79
CA ASN A 427 25.37 -14.71 -10.20
C ASN A 427 26.09 -13.69 -11.10
N THR A 428 26.39 -12.49 -10.61
CA THR A 428 27.08 -11.43 -11.35
C THR A 428 28.45 -11.09 -10.75
N ILE A 429 29.29 -10.43 -11.54
CA ILE A 429 30.57 -9.84 -11.11
C ILE A 429 30.94 -8.65 -11.99
N TRP A 430 31.19 -7.50 -11.36
CA TRP A 430 31.58 -6.25 -12.02
C TRP A 430 33.10 -6.17 -12.23
N PHE A 431 33.52 -5.79 -13.44
CA PHE A 431 34.90 -5.50 -13.81
C PHE A 431 35.05 -4.02 -14.13
N GLN A 432 35.55 -3.27 -13.16
CA GLN A 432 35.92 -1.87 -13.36
C GLN A 432 37.22 -1.78 -14.20
N THR A 433 37.22 -0.89 -15.19
CA THR A 433 38.39 -0.60 -16.04
C THR A 433 39.08 0.69 -15.65
N GLU A 434 40.24 0.98 -16.26
CA GLU A 434 40.88 2.28 -16.14
C GLU A 434 40.06 3.35 -16.89
N THR A 435 40.16 4.61 -16.50
CA THR A 435 39.50 5.75 -17.17
C THR A 435 39.92 5.89 -18.65
N ASN A 436 38.94 6.04 -19.53
CA ASN A 436 38.99 6.01 -21.00
C ASN A 436 39.48 4.66 -21.56
N SER A 437 39.06 3.55 -20.96
CA SER A 437 39.37 2.21 -21.49
C SER A 437 38.49 1.85 -22.68
N PHE A 438 37.23 2.25 -22.67
CA PHE A 438 36.32 2.08 -23.79
C PHE A 438 36.43 3.29 -24.74
N GLN A 439 36.00 3.09 -25.98
CA GLN A 439 36.00 4.14 -27.00
C GLN A 439 34.54 4.51 -27.29
N ASN A 440 34.23 5.81 -27.41
CA ASN A 440 32.85 6.29 -27.53
C ASN A 440 32.48 6.52 -29.01
N GLY A 441 32.92 5.63 -29.90
CA GLY A 441 32.65 5.72 -31.34
C GLY A 441 31.33 5.05 -31.73
N ALA A 442 30.70 5.58 -32.78
CA ALA A 442 29.48 5.04 -33.38
C ALA A 442 29.77 4.26 -34.68
N PRO A 443 29.96 2.93 -34.65
CA PRO A 443 29.97 2.06 -33.48
C PRO A 443 31.38 1.78 -32.94
N ASP A 444 31.45 1.33 -31.69
CA ASP A 444 32.58 0.64 -31.04
C ASP A 444 31.98 -0.54 -30.25
N GLY A 445 32.80 -1.49 -29.81
CA GLY A 445 32.26 -2.74 -29.29
C GLY A 445 33.20 -3.59 -28.47
N LEU A 446 32.64 -4.68 -27.94
CA LEU A 446 33.28 -5.61 -27.02
C LEU A 446 32.83 -7.04 -27.30
N ALA A 447 33.78 -7.97 -27.26
CA ALA A 447 33.53 -9.39 -27.39
C ALA A 447 33.94 -10.14 -26.13
N LEU A 448 33.00 -10.87 -25.53
CA LEU A 448 33.30 -11.85 -24.49
C LEU A 448 33.74 -13.14 -25.14
N CYS A 449 34.90 -13.64 -24.70
CA CYS A 449 35.56 -14.79 -25.30
C CYS A 449 36.07 -15.76 -24.23
N ILE A 450 36.27 -17.02 -24.65
CA ILE A 450 36.68 -18.13 -23.79
C ILE A 450 37.80 -18.96 -24.46
N GLY A 451 38.76 -19.40 -23.65
CA GLY A 451 39.85 -20.26 -24.10
C GLY A 451 40.80 -19.57 -25.07
N THR A 452 41.14 -20.20 -26.20
CA THR A 452 42.13 -19.64 -27.15
C THR A 452 41.50 -18.85 -28.32
N SER A 453 40.21 -19.02 -28.59
CA SER A 453 39.50 -18.33 -29.69
C SER A 453 37.96 -18.50 -29.66
N GLY A 454 37.38 -19.00 -28.57
CA GLY A 454 35.94 -19.20 -28.50
C GLY A 454 35.23 -17.86 -28.33
N LEU A 455 34.39 -17.47 -29.28
CA LEU A 455 33.51 -16.32 -29.14
C LEU A 455 32.26 -16.73 -28.33
N VAL A 456 31.99 -16.02 -27.25
CA VAL A 456 30.77 -16.18 -26.44
C VAL A 456 29.72 -15.17 -26.88
N GLN A 457 30.11 -13.91 -26.99
CA GLN A 457 29.20 -12.81 -27.34
C GLN A 457 29.99 -11.69 -28.01
N PHE A 458 29.43 -11.05 -29.04
CA PHE A 458 30.00 -9.85 -29.64
C PHE A 458 28.96 -8.74 -29.72
N LEU A 459 29.14 -7.72 -28.90
CA LEU A 459 28.25 -6.57 -28.78
C LEU A 459 28.92 -5.31 -29.31
N SER A 460 28.10 -4.40 -29.83
CA SER A 460 28.50 -3.03 -30.14
C SER A 460 27.43 -2.06 -29.68
N TYR A 461 27.81 -0.81 -29.52
CA TYR A 461 26.90 0.29 -29.22
C TYR A 461 26.89 1.29 -30.37
N GLU A 462 25.77 2.02 -30.50
CA GLU A 462 25.55 3.03 -31.53
C GLU A 462 25.70 2.50 -32.99
N GLY A 463 25.38 1.22 -33.20
CA GLY A 463 25.41 0.57 -34.50
C GLY A 463 26.10 -0.79 -34.48
N THR A 464 26.35 -1.36 -35.67
CA THR A 464 26.98 -2.69 -35.84
C THR A 464 28.32 -2.59 -36.57
N MET A 465 29.25 -3.50 -36.27
CA MET A 465 30.54 -3.63 -36.96
C MET A 465 30.87 -5.09 -37.26
N THR A 466 31.73 -5.33 -38.26
CA THR A 466 32.32 -6.66 -38.47
C THR A 466 33.76 -6.66 -37.99
N ALA A 467 34.10 -7.59 -37.10
CA ALA A 467 35.46 -7.71 -36.59
C ALA A 467 36.43 -8.19 -37.69
N PHE A 468 37.61 -7.58 -37.76
CA PHE A 468 38.68 -7.88 -38.70
C PHE A 468 39.69 -8.90 -38.15
N ASP A 469 39.86 -8.94 -36.83
CA ASP A 469 40.77 -9.82 -36.12
C ASP A 469 40.17 -10.23 -34.75
N GLY A 470 40.98 -10.77 -33.84
CA GLY A 470 40.53 -11.22 -32.52
C GLY A 470 39.63 -12.48 -32.53
N CYS A 471 39.00 -12.78 -31.40
CA CYS A 471 38.09 -13.91 -31.26
C CYS A 471 36.79 -13.74 -32.04
N ALA A 472 36.40 -12.51 -32.38
CA ALA A 472 35.21 -12.23 -33.17
C ALA A 472 35.49 -12.17 -34.68
N ASN A 473 36.72 -12.43 -35.14
CA ASN A 473 37.12 -12.25 -36.55
C ASN A 473 36.10 -12.79 -37.57
N GLY A 474 35.64 -11.90 -38.46
CA GLY A 474 34.66 -12.18 -39.50
C GLY A 474 33.20 -12.20 -39.03
N THR A 475 32.94 -11.99 -37.75
CA THR A 475 31.61 -11.93 -37.15
C THR A 475 31.15 -10.48 -37.08
N THR A 476 29.89 -10.24 -37.42
CA THR A 476 29.23 -8.95 -37.20
C THR A 476 28.67 -8.90 -35.78
N SER A 477 28.93 -7.82 -35.05
CA SER A 477 28.41 -7.57 -33.72
C SER A 477 26.89 -7.42 -33.71
N THR A 478 26.29 -7.68 -32.55
CA THR A 478 24.93 -7.29 -32.25
C THR A 478 24.93 -5.90 -31.61
N ASP A 479 24.20 -4.96 -32.19
CA ASP A 479 23.99 -3.64 -31.60
C ASP A 479 23.11 -3.77 -30.35
N ILE A 480 23.54 -3.18 -29.24
CA ILE A 480 22.78 -3.21 -27.98
C ILE A 480 21.52 -2.33 -28.05
N GLY A 481 21.46 -1.34 -28.94
CA GLY A 481 20.26 -0.55 -29.22
C GLY A 481 19.97 0.58 -28.21
N VAL A 482 20.77 0.70 -27.15
CA VAL A 482 20.82 1.82 -26.21
C VAL A 482 22.24 2.39 -26.16
N SER A 483 22.40 3.62 -25.69
CA SER A 483 23.68 4.32 -25.71
C SER A 483 23.83 5.24 -24.50
N GLU A 484 25.07 5.41 -24.07
CA GLU A 484 25.51 6.48 -23.19
C GLU A 484 25.96 7.70 -24.03
N PRO A 485 26.13 8.91 -23.47
CA PRO A 485 26.53 9.23 -22.08
C PRO A 485 25.41 9.10 -21.03
N GLY A 486 25.79 8.69 -19.81
CA GLY A 486 24.99 8.77 -18.59
C GLY A 486 25.61 9.64 -17.49
N GLU A 487 24.90 9.84 -16.38
CA GLU A 487 25.46 10.44 -15.17
C GLU A 487 26.47 9.49 -14.48
N ILE A 488 27.28 10.02 -13.56
CA ILE A 488 28.20 9.20 -12.78
C ILE A 488 27.39 8.23 -11.91
N GLY A 489 27.62 6.93 -12.07
CA GLY A 489 26.88 5.88 -11.36
C GLY A 489 25.64 5.39 -12.10
N GLU A 490 25.52 5.72 -13.39
CA GLU A 490 24.59 5.07 -14.30
C GLU A 490 25.31 4.12 -15.26
N SER A 491 24.57 3.16 -15.81
CA SER A 491 25.06 2.15 -16.75
C SER A 491 23.93 1.65 -17.66
N LEU A 492 24.31 1.01 -18.76
CA LEU A 492 23.41 0.22 -19.60
C LEU A 492 23.24 -1.17 -18.99
N GLN A 493 22.01 -1.68 -18.93
CA GLN A 493 21.65 -2.91 -18.21
C GLN A 493 20.70 -3.78 -19.04
N LEU A 494 20.79 -5.09 -18.88
CA LEU A 494 19.76 -6.02 -19.36
C LEU A 494 18.55 -6.08 -18.41
N THR A 495 17.35 -6.12 -18.98
CA THR A 495 16.06 -6.32 -18.27
C THR A 495 15.20 -7.37 -18.97
N GLY A 496 14.12 -7.81 -18.33
CA GLY A 496 13.16 -8.77 -18.88
C GLY A 496 13.29 -10.17 -18.28
N LEU A 497 12.63 -11.15 -18.91
CA LEU A 497 12.48 -12.52 -18.42
C LEU A 497 13.18 -13.52 -19.34
N GLY A 498 14.08 -14.35 -18.81
CA GLY A 498 14.73 -15.40 -19.60
C GLY A 498 15.78 -16.20 -18.82
N THR A 499 16.49 -17.10 -19.49
CA THR A 499 17.66 -17.81 -18.93
C THR A 499 18.91 -17.68 -19.80
N THR A 500 18.77 -17.08 -20.98
CA THR A 500 19.82 -16.86 -21.96
C THR A 500 19.82 -15.40 -22.45
N TYR A 501 20.96 -14.92 -22.94
CA TYR A 501 21.12 -13.52 -23.38
C TYR A 501 20.01 -13.01 -24.31
N ASN A 502 19.61 -13.82 -25.32
CA ASN A 502 18.69 -13.39 -26.37
C ASN A 502 17.24 -13.16 -25.89
N GLU A 503 16.93 -13.54 -24.65
CA GLU A 503 15.61 -13.37 -24.04
C GLU A 503 15.51 -12.04 -23.25
N PHE A 504 16.64 -11.39 -22.98
CA PHE A 504 16.70 -10.09 -22.32
C PHE A 504 16.82 -8.94 -23.32
N GLN A 505 16.52 -7.72 -22.88
CA GLN A 505 16.64 -6.50 -23.66
C GLN A 505 17.50 -5.48 -22.91
N TRP A 506 18.33 -4.72 -23.63
CA TRP A 506 19.11 -3.65 -23.04
C TRP A 506 18.25 -2.41 -22.77
N ILE A 507 18.47 -1.78 -21.62
CA ILE A 507 17.89 -0.50 -21.17
C ILE A 507 19.00 0.40 -20.62
N GLY A 508 18.66 1.66 -20.35
CA GLY A 508 19.56 2.62 -19.72
C GLY A 508 20.03 3.74 -20.67
N PRO A 509 20.92 4.63 -20.17
CA PRO A 509 21.56 4.57 -18.85
C PRO A 509 20.58 4.76 -17.69
N ILE A 510 20.74 3.96 -16.62
CA ILE A 510 20.02 4.04 -15.34
C ILE A 510 20.98 3.73 -14.18
N ALA A 511 20.58 3.98 -12.94
CA ALA A 511 21.42 3.71 -11.76
C ALA A 511 22.02 2.30 -11.77
N SER A 512 23.35 2.22 -11.64
CA SER A 512 24.11 0.98 -11.77
C SER A 512 23.81 -0.05 -10.68
N THR A 513 23.90 -1.33 -11.05
CA THR A 513 23.60 -2.48 -10.17
C THR A 513 24.82 -3.37 -9.97
N TYR A 514 26.01 -2.78 -9.86
CA TYR A 514 27.28 -3.51 -9.78
C TYR A 514 27.31 -4.63 -8.73
N ASN A 515 27.64 -5.84 -9.17
CA ASN A 515 27.67 -7.08 -8.39
C ASN A 515 26.30 -7.51 -7.83
N GLN A 516 25.22 -7.02 -8.42
CA GLN A 516 23.83 -7.37 -8.14
C GLN A 516 23.14 -7.75 -9.46
N ILE A 517 21.93 -8.31 -9.36
CA ILE A 517 21.10 -8.53 -10.55
C ILE A 517 20.50 -7.18 -10.95
N ASN A 518 20.43 -6.91 -12.26
CA ASN A 518 19.86 -5.67 -12.79
C ASN A 518 18.38 -5.53 -12.41
N GLN A 519 17.92 -4.29 -12.32
CA GLN A 519 16.52 -4.02 -12.00
C GLN A 519 15.59 -4.54 -13.11
N GLY A 520 14.57 -5.33 -12.72
CA GLY A 520 13.58 -5.90 -13.65
C GLY A 520 14.08 -7.09 -14.47
N GLN A 521 15.28 -7.61 -14.18
CA GLN A 521 15.80 -8.82 -14.81
C GLN A 521 15.42 -10.07 -13.99
N ILE A 522 14.74 -11.03 -14.62
CA ILE A 522 14.16 -12.21 -13.97
C ILE A 522 14.63 -13.48 -14.67
N TYR A 523 15.13 -14.47 -13.91
CA TYR A 523 15.65 -15.73 -14.47
C TYR A 523 14.66 -16.89 -14.36
N SER A 524 13.97 -17.23 -15.45
CA SER A 524 13.03 -18.37 -15.49
C SER A 524 12.99 -19.07 -16.86
N SER A 525 12.94 -20.41 -16.84
CA SER A 525 12.74 -21.26 -18.03
C SER A 525 11.28 -21.56 -18.34
N ASP A 526 10.37 -21.17 -17.46
CA ASP A 526 8.95 -21.38 -17.66
C ASP A 526 8.43 -20.19 -18.49
N ALA A 527 7.98 -20.49 -19.71
CA ALA A 527 7.19 -19.52 -20.47
C ALA A 527 6.04 -19.06 -19.58
N LEU A 528 5.80 -17.74 -19.55
CA LEU A 528 4.60 -17.17 -18.92
C LEU A 528 3.37 -17.90 -19.48
N ASP A 529 2.82 -18.85 -18.73
CA ASP A 529 1.47 -19.36 -18.92
C ASP A 529 0.53 -18.31 -18.31
N CYS A 530 0.42 -17.17 -18.98
CA CYS A 530 -0.30 -16.00 -18.48
C CYS A 530 -1.79 -16.08 -18.81
N ASP A 531 -2.46 -17.16 -18.37
CA ASP A 531 -3.91 -17.07 -18.16
C ASP A 531 -4.15 -16.02 -17.06
N PRO A 532 -5.11 -15.09 -17.24
CA PRO A 532 -5.41 -14.09 -16.22
C PRO A 532 -5.77 -14.79 -14.91
N PHE A 533 -5.25 -14.28 -13.80
CA PHE A 533 -5.60 -14.82 -12.50
C PHE A 533 -7.01 -14.33 -12.14
N ILE A 534 -7.96 -15.27 -12.15
CA ILE A 534 -9.35 -14.98 -11.82
C ILE A 534 -9.54 -15.26 -10.33
N THR A 535 -9.89 -14.21 -9.59
CA THR A 535 -10.32 -14.36 -8.20
C THR A 535 -11.76 -14.84 -8.13
N GLU A 536 -12.10 -15.50 -7.04
CA GLU A 536 -13.48 -15.73 -6.62
C GLU A 536 -13.98 -14.55 -5.78
N ASN A 537 -15.30 -14.39 -5.72
CA ASN A 537 -15.90 -13.39 -4.84
C ASN A 537 -15.95 -13.91 -3.40
N SER A 538 -14.87 -13.67 -2.66
CA SER A 538 -14.62 -14.22 -1.32
C SER A 538 -15.14 -13.36 -0.17
N SER A 539 -16.30 -12.72 -0.35
CA SER A 539 -16.94 -11.97 0.73
C SER A 539 -17.48 -12.90 1.83
N SER A 540 -17.44 -12.44 3.08
CA SER A 540 -18.20 -13.02 4.18
C SER A 540 -19.71 -12.96 3.91
N GLN A 541 -20.50 -13.70 4.71
CA GLN A 541 -21.97 -13.62 4.64
C GLN A 541 -22.52 -12.19 4.77
N PHE A 542 -21.80 -11.30 5.46
CA PHE A 542 -22.18 -9.92 5.68
C PHE A 542 -21.48 -8.92 4.75
N GLY A 543 -20.59 -9.40 3.87
CA GLY A 543 -19.94 -8.57 2.84
C GLY A 543 -18.53 -8.08 3.20
N SER A 544 -17.94 -8.53 4.30
CA SER A 544 -16.52 -8.24 4.62
C SER A 544 -15.59 -9.06 3.74
N TYR A 545 -14.52 -8.48 3.24
CA TYR A 545 -13.46 -9.17 2.49
C TYR A 545 -12.20 -9.31 3.33
N ASP A 546 -11.26 -10.14 2.85
CA ASP A 546 -9.95 -10.37 3.46
C ASP A 546 -10.01 -10.84 4.93
N MET A 547 -11.13 -11.44 5.33
CA MET A 547 -11.30 -12.06 6.65
C MET A 547 -10.50 -13.38 6.75
N ALA A 548 -9.88 -13.84 5.66
CA ALA A 548 -8.97 -14.96 5.63
C ALA A 548 -7.80 -14.69 4.67
N GLY A 549 -6.56 -14.89 5.12
CA GLY A 549 -5.34 -14.57 4.38
C GLY A 549 -5.00 -13.09 4.42
N ASN A 550 -4.05 -12.66 3.58
CA ASN A 550 -3.47 -11.31 3.58
C ASN A 550 -2.77 -10.96 4.90
N THR A 551 -3.50 -10.67 5.97
CA THR A 551 -2.92 -10.40 7.30
C THR A 551 -3.70 -11.09 8.41
N TRP A 552 -2.98 -11.58 9.40
CA TRP A 552 -3.55 -11.88 10.70
C TRP A 552 -4.16 -10.60 11.28
N GLU A 553 -5.37 -10.69 11.81
CA GLU A 553 -6.06 -9.53 12.37
C GLU A 553 -6.14 -9.59 13.89
N ILE A 554 -5.72 -8.50 14.52
CA ILE A 554 -5.72 -8.33 15.97
C ILE A 554 -7.16 -8.30 16.50
N VAL A 555 -7.46 -9.15 17.49
CA VAL A 555 -8.73 -9.17 18.22
C VAL A 555 -8.51 -9.34 19.73
N LYS A 556 -9.52 -8.98 20.52
CA LYS A 556 -9.55 -9.25 21.97
C LYS A 556 -10.22 -10.58 22.33
N SER A 557 -9.75 -11.19 23.40
CA SER A 557 -10.41 -12.30 24.08
C SER A 557 -11.21 -11.81 25.30
N ASN A 558 -12.11 -12.64 25.81
CA ASN A 558 -12.94 -12.37 26.99
C ASN A 558 -12.15 -12.22 28.30
N ASP A 559 -10.92 -12.75 28.35
CA ASP A 559 -10.01 -12.65 29.48
C ASP A 559 -9.02 -11.48 29.32
N ASP A 560 -9.35 -10.52 28.46
CA ASP A 560 -8.53 -9.37 28.05
C ASP A 560 -7.18 -9.77 27.40
N SER A 561 -6.96 -11.07 27.12
CA SER A 561 -5.81 -11.50 26.32
C SER A 561 -5.99 -11.12 24.85
N TYR A 562 -4.90 -11.07 24.11
CA TYR A 562 -4.89 -10.65 22.71
C TYR A 562 -4.70 -11.87 21.82
N LEU A 563 -5.49 -11.93 20.76
CA LEU A 563 -5.47 -13.00 19.79
C LEU A 563 -5.31 -12.40 18.40
N ILE A 564 -4.94 -13.25 17.46
CA ILE A 564 -5.00 -12.96 16.03
C ILE A 564 -5.82 -14.01 15.31
N LYS A 565 -6.62 -13.59 14.32
CA LYS A 565 -7.50 -14.46 13.51
C LYS A 565 -7.31 -14.23 12.01
N GLY A 566 -7.82 -15.14 11.20
CA GLY A 566 -7.87 -15.01 9.73
C GLY A 566 -6.65 -15.51 8.97
N GLY A 567 -5.48 -15.65 9.59
CA GLY A 567 -4.26 -16.05 8.86
C GLY A 567 -3.71 -14.93 7.98
N ALA A 568 -2.41 -15.00 7.66
CA ALA A 568 -1.74 -14.03 6.78
C ALA A 568 -1.33 -14.65 5.44
N TYR A 569 -0.81 -13.81 4.53
CA TYR A 569 -0.26 -14.26 3.24
C TYR A 569 0.82 -15.34 3.38
N ASN A 570 1.50 -15.40 4.52
CA ASN A 570 2.53 -16.39 4.83
C ASN A 570 2.03 -17.58 5.69
N SER A 571 0.72 -17.74 5.82
CA SER A 571 0.09 -18.80 6.63
C SER A 571 -0.42 -19.93 5.74
N LEU A 572 -0.51 -21.14 6.30
CA LEU A 572 -1.08 -22.29 5.58
C LEU A 572 -2.61 -22.19 5.56
N ALA A 573 -3.25 -22.80 4.56
CA ALA A 573 -4.72 -22.86 4.45
C ALA A 573 -5.43 -23.24 5.76
N ASN A 574 -4.87 -24.17 6.54
CA ASN A 574 -5.47 -24.59 7.81
C ASN A 574 -5.49 -23.48 8.87
N ASP A 575 -4.54 -22.54 8.80
CA ASP A 575 -4.46 -21.43 9.74
C ASP A 575 -5.50 -20.34 9.45
N LEU A 576 -5.98 -20.27 8.21
CA LEU A 576 -6.94 -19.27 7.70
C LEU A 576 -8.39 -19.52 8.11
N LYS A 577 -8.69 -20.67 8.73
CA LYS A 577 -10.07 -21.00 9.11
C LYS A 577 -10.61 -19.96 10.10
N SER A 578 -11.86 -19.53 9.91
CA SER A 578 -12.49 -18.44 10.65
C SER A 578 -12.54 -18.68 12.17
N TRP A 579 -12.59 -19.95 12.58
CA TRP A 579 -12.58 -20.35 13.98
C TRP A 579 -11.18 -20.47 14.58
N ASN A 580 -10.14 -20.56 13.74
CA ASN A 580 -8.77 -20.66 14.18
C ASN A 580 -8.27 -19.33 14.72
N HIS A 581 -7.35 -19.39 15.68
CA HIS A 581 -6.73 -18.24 16.30
C HIS A 581 -5.36 -18.59 16.85
N GLN A 582 -4.50 -17.59 17.01
CA GLN A 582 -3.24 -17.74 17.71
C GLN A 582 -3.13 -16.74 18.86
N SER A 583 -2.42 -17.13 19.92
CA SER A 583 -2.07 -16.21 21.00
C SER A 583 -1.15 -15.11 20.47
N TYR A 584 -1.43 -13.87 20.87
CA TYR A 584 -0.69 -12.70 20.45
C TYR A 584 -0.31 -11.87 21.68
N THR A 585 0.83 -11.19 21.62
CA THR A 585 1.28 -10.26 22.67
C THR A 585 1.05 -8.85 22.16
N ALA A 586 0.46 -7.97 22.97
CA ALA A 586 0.01 -6.64 22.54
C ALA A 586 1.12 -5.77 21.95
N THR A 587 2.39 -6.02 22.29
CA THR A 587 3.57 -5.30 21.78
C THR A 587 4.20 -5.93 20.53
N THR A 588 3.73 -7.08 20.08
CA THR A 588 4.33 -7.79 18.94
C THR A 588 4.00 -7.07 17.64
N THR A 589 5.03 -6.85 16.82
CA THR A 589 4.92 -6.38 15.44
C THR A 589 5.34 -7.49 14.48
N SER A 590 4.79 -7.50 13.27
CA SER A 590 5.10 -8.48 12.24
C SER A 590 4.65 -7.96 10.87
N ILE A 591 5.38 -8.37 9.83
CA ILE A 591 5.04 -8.14 8.42
C ILE A 591 3.73 -8.82 8.00
N GLY A 592 3.16 -9.71 8.82
CA GLY A 592 1.90 -10.41 8.53
C GLY A 592 0.76 -10.11 9.51
N ILE A 593 0.90 -9.09 10.37
CA ILE A 593 -0.13 -8.70 11.34
C ILE A 593 -0.66 -7.31 10.99
N GLY A 594 -1.97 -7.24 10.78
CA GLY A 594 -2.75 -6.03 10.57
C GLY A 594 -3.98 -6.04 11.47
N PHE A 595 -4.98 -5.22 11.14
CA PHE A 595 -6.22 -5.15 11.91
C PHE A 595 -7.35 -4.52 11.11
N ARG A 596 -8.56 -4.65 11.65
CA ARG A 596 -9.73 -3.89 11.25
C ARG A 596 -10.48 -3.43 12.48
N CYS A 597 -11.45 -2.54 12.29
CA CYS A 597 -12.22 -1.95 13.37
C CYS A 597 -13.73 -2.18 13.20
N LEU A 598 -14.46 -1.94 14.28
CA LEU A 598 -15.93 -1.96 14.30
C LEU A 598 -16.50 -0.81 15.13
N ARG A 599 -17.80 -0.56 14.96
CA ARG A 599 -18.60 0.32 15.83
C ARG A 599 -19.98 -0.28 16.09
N VAL A 600 -20.50 -0.11 17.30
CA VAL A 600 -21.85 -0.59 17.67
C VAL A 600 -22.92 0.37 17.13
N ILE A 601 -24.02 -0.16 16.60
CA ILE A 601 -25.17 0.64 16.14
C ILE A 601 -26.22 0.65 17.26
N ASP A 602 -26.45 1.81 17.90
CA ASP A 602 -27.44 1.91 18.97
C ASP A 602 -28.88 1.73 18.45
N GLN A 603 -29.58 0.70 18.94
CA GLN A 603 -31.01 0.44 18.64
C GLN A 603 -31.98 1.40 19.36
N SER A 604 -31.51 2.38 20.16
CA SER A 604 -32.39 3.22 20.98
C SER A 604 -33.34 4.16 20.22
N ARG A 605 -33.20 4.31 18.89
CA ARG A 605 -34.07 5.17 18.06
C ARG A 605 -35.24 4.45 17.37
N SER A 606 -35.26 3.12 17.22
CA SER A 606 -36.36 2.42 16.52
C SER A 606 -37.54 2.03 17.42
N ASN A 607 -37.34 1.92 18.75
CA ASN A 607 -38.35 1.38 19.67
C ASN A 607 -38.96 2.39 20.68
N LYS A 608 -38.58 3.68 20.63
CA LYS A 608 -39.13 4.73 21.53
C LYS A 608 -40.51 5.28 21.11
N SER A 609 -41.29 4.57 20.30
CA SER A 609 -42.72 4.90 20.07
C SER A 609 -43.71 3.97 20.80
N SER A 610 -43.26 2.92 21.49
CA SER A 610 -44.18 1.88 22.01
C SER A 610 -43.94 1.39 23.44
N ARG A 611 -43.28 2.14 24.33
CA ARG A 611 -43.32 1.84 25.78
C ARG A 611 -43.47 3.08 26.65
N ARG A 612 -44.74 3.46 26.88
CA ARG A 612 -45.16 4.29 28.02
C ARG A 612 -44.68 3.63 29.32
N ILE A 613 -43.77 4.31 29.99
CA ILE A 613 -43.22 3.94 31.30
C ILE A 613 -44.33 3.98 32.34
N ASN A 614 -44.70 2.81 32.88
CA ASN A 614 -45.32 2.67 34.20
C ASN A 614 -44.20 2.34 35.20
N ARG A 615 -43.46 3.35 35.68
CA ARG A 615 -42.61 3.20 36.87
C ARG A 615 -43.36 3.76 38.07
N LYS A 616 -43.82 2.86 38.94
CA LYS A 616 -44.21 3.19 40.31
C LYS A 616 -42.96 3.66 41.06
N HIS A 617 -43.10 4.80 41.73
CA HIS A 617 -42.14 5.40 42.64
C HIS A 617 -41.66 4.42 43.73
N HIS A 618 -40.34 4.31 43.88
CA HIS A 618 -39.71 4.18 45.19
C HIS A 618 -38.61 5.26 45.26
N SER A 619 -38.93 6.38 45.90
CA SER A 619 -37.98 7.43 46.25
C SER A 619 -37.21 7.03 47.50
N LEU A 620 -35.89 7.09 47.44
CA LEU A 620 -35.01 7.09 48.60
C LEU A 620 -35.06 8.48 49.24
N ASP A 621 -35.52 8.53 50.48
CA ASP A 621 -35.42 9.66 51.40
C ASP A 621 -33.99 9.72 51.95
N SER A 622 -33.23 10.74 51.55
CA SER A 622 -31.98 11.11 52.22
C SER A 622 -31.84 12.63 52.31
N GLN A 623 -32.67 13.26 53.15
CA GLN A 623 -32.38 14.59 53.66
C GLN A 623 -32.93 14.79 55.08
N LYS A 624 -32.06 15.34 55.94
CA LYS A 624 -32.27 15.83 57.31
C LYS A 624 -32.04 14.82 58.44
N LYS A 625 -30.83 14.87 59.00
CA LYS A 625 -30.63 14.86 60.46
C LYS A 625 -29.32 15.54 60.82
N ILE A 626 -29.34 16.87 60.83
CA ILE A 626 -28.54 17.66 61.76
C ILE A 626 -29.53 18.21 62.79
N ASP A 627 -29.18 17.98 64.04
CA ASP A 627 -29.46 18.78 65.22
C ASP A 627 -30.37 18.19 66.32
N LYS A 628 -29.81 18.29 67.53
CA LYS A 628 -30.40 18.18 68.88
C LYS A 628 -30.52 16.81 69.52
N SER A 629 -29.40 16.40 70.12
CA SER A 629 -29.43 15.88 71.49
C SER A 629 -30.06 16.92 72.42
N PHE A 630 -31.14 16.59 73.14
CA PHE A 630 -31.37 17.04 74.51
C PHE A 630 -32.61 16.34 75.09
N LYS A 631 -32.40 15.75 76.28
CA LYS A 631 -33.35 15.43 77.36
C LYS A 631 -34.08 14.08 77.32
N ASN A 632 -33.51 13.18 78.14
CA ASN A 632 -34.13 12.57 79.32
C ASN A 632 -35.58 12.05 79.19
N LYS A 633 -35.74 10.72 79.15
CA LYS A 633 -36.03 9.89 80.34
C LYS A 633 -36.00 8.41 80.00
#